data_AF-A0A914ZUA9-F1
#
_entry.id   AF-A0A914ZUA9-F1
#
_cell.length_a   1.000
_cell.length_b   1.000
_cell.length_c   1.000
_cell.angle_alpha   90.00
_cell.angle_beta   90.00
_cell.angle_gamma   90.00
#
_symmetry.space_group_name_H-M   'P 1'
#
loop_
_entity.id
_entity.type
_entity.pdbx_description
1 polymer ?
#
loop_
_entity_poly.entity_id
_entity_poly.type
_entity_poly.pdbx_seq_one_letter_code
_entity_poly.pdbx_strand_id
1 'polypeptide(L)'
;MEPLEIDDIDFYPCKCEYQICRFCWHRLRTDENGLCPACRQPYPENPVNFKPLSASDVQKIKSEKKQKQQQLRIKMSESRKHLSSYRVLQKNLVYVVGLSARVADPDILKKPEFFGKYGRILKVAVGSSASSNGPQSASCTAYVTYARYEDALRAIQAVNNAQLDGRIVKASLGTTKYCSSFLRSQPCHKPECMYLHDVADNEVSFTKDDMHLGRHAEYERKLIETTLLKDKAQRERVFLIANNRRKHS
;
A
#
# COMPACT_ATOMS: atom_id res chain seq x y z
N MET A 1 1.31 5.22 -30.10
CA MET A 1 0.82 6.40 -30.85
C MET A 1 0.81 7.54 -29.87
N GLU A 2 1.65 8.56 -30.07
CA GLU A 2 1.70 9.72 -29.18
C GLU A 2 0.37 10.50 -29.26
N PRO A 3 -0.13 11.03 -28.12
CA PRO A 3 -1.31 11.88 -28.15
C PRO A 3 -1.01 13.15 -28.94
N LEU A 4 -1.81 13.42 -29.97
CA LEU A 4 -1.73 14.65 -30.77
C LEU A 4 -1.79 15.88 -29.84
N GLU A 5 -0.94 16.87 -30.11
CA GLU A 5 -0.98 18.13 -29.38
C GLU A 5 -2.27 18.88 -29.71
N ILE A 6 -2.70 19.80 -28.83
CA ILE A 6 -3.98 20.51 -28.96
C ILE A 6 -4.08 21.24 -30.32
N ASP A 7 -2.93 21.67 -30.86
CA ASP A 7 -2.84 22.39 -32.12
C ASP A 7 -2.88 21.48 -33.36
N ASP A 8 -2.76 20.15 -33.18
CA ASP A 8 -2.84 19.13 -34.24
C ASP A 8 -4.27 18.55 -34.39
N ILE A 9 -5.18 18.83 -33.45
CA ILE A 9 -6.53 18.24 -33.41
C ILE A 9 -7.39 18.70 -34.60
N ASP A 10 -7.20 19.92 -35.08
CA ASP A 10 -7.95 20.50 -36.22
C ASP A 10 -7.08 20.72 -37.47
N PHE A 11 -6.02 19.92 -37.66
CA PHE A 11 -5.13 20.05 -38.81
C PHE A 11 -5.47 19.06 -39.93
N TYR A 12 -6.10 19.58 -41.00
CA TYR A 12 -6.50 18.82 -42.19
C TYR A 12 -5.87 19.43 -43.46
N PRO A 13 -4.58 19.16 -43.73
CA PRO A 13 -3.89 19.78 -44.85
C PRO A 13 -4.37 19.30 -46.22
N CYS A 14 -5.07 18.17 -46.31
CA CYS A 14 -5.58 17.62 -47.56
C CYS A 14 -7.10 17.81 -47.72
N LYS A 15 -7.55 18.00 -48.97
CA LYS A 15 -8.98 18.06 -49.34
C LYS A 15 -9.77 16.78 -49.05
N CYS A 16 -9.09 15.67 -48.76
CA CYS A 16 -9.72 14.40 -48.39
C CYS A 16 -9.96 14.27 -46.88
N GLU A 17 -9.76 15.35 -46.12
CA GLU A 17 -10.01 15.43 -44.67
C GLU A 17 -9.21 14.40 -43.85
N TYR A 18 -8.08 13.93 -44.39
CA TYR A 18 -7.19 13.07 -43.64
C TYR A 18 -6.42 13.87 -42.58
N GLN A 19 -6.63 13.53 -41.31
CA GLN A 19 -5.94 14.13 -40.17
C GLN A 19 -4.52 13.61 -40.09
N ILE A 20 -3.57 14.52 -39.95
CA ILE A 20 -2.15 14.20 -39.81
C ILE A 20 -1.53 15.23 -38.86
N CYS A 21 -0.48 14.88 -38.12
CA CYS A 21 0.19 15.83 -37.23
C CYS A 21 1.01 16.86 -38.02
N ARG A 22 1.26 18.05 -37.46
CA ARG A 22 1.99 19.12 -38.16
C ARG A 22 3.44 18.74 -38.49
N PHE A 23 4.11 18.02 -37.59
CA PHE A 23 5.45 17.45 -37.84
C PHE A 23 5.44 16.44 -38.98
N CYS A 24 4.42 15.58 -39.01
CA CYS A 24 4.25 14.53 -40.00
C CYS A 24 4.02 15.12 -41.40
N TRP A 25 3.19 16.17 -41.50
CA TRP A 25 2.98 16.91 -42.75
C TRP A 25 4.23 17.65 -43.22
N HIS A 26 4.98 18.29 -42.30
CA HIS A 26 6.24 18.95 -42.64
C HIS A 26 7.23 17.94 -43.23
N ARG A 27 7.46 16.82 -42.52
CA ARG A 27 8.34 15.74 -42.97
C ARG A 27 7.92 15.14 -44.30
N LEU A 28 6.62 14.86 -44.49
CA LEU A 28 6.13 14.34 -45.77
C LEU A 28 6.42 15.29 -46.93
N ARG A 29 6.39 16.61 -46.68
CA ARG A 29 6.58 17.64 -47.70
C ARG A 29 8.06 17.98 -47.95
N THR A 30 8.92 17.86 -46.95
CA THR A 30 10.35 18.21 -47.07
C THR A 30 11.23 17.00 -47.39
N ASP A 31 10.93 15.86 -46.77
CA ASP A 31 11.83 14.70 -46.75
C ASP A 31 11.28 13.51 -47.55
N GLU A 32 9.98 13.53 -47.90
CA GLU A 32 9.30 12.47 -48.65
C GLU A 32 8.61 13.00 -49.92
N ASN A 33 7.68 12.22 -50.48
CA ASN A 33 7.05 12.47 -51.77
C ASN A 33 6.01 13.62 -51.79
N GLY A 34 5.72 14.25 -50.65
CA GLY A 34 4.75 15.34 -50.55
C GLY A 34 3.29 14.94 -50.79
N LEU A 35 2.98 13.64 -50.80
CA LEU A 35 1.64 13.12 -51.08
C LEU A 35 0.90 12.78 -49.78
N CYS A 36 -0.41 13.01 -49.79
CA CYS A 36 -1.27 12.62 -48.68
C CYS A 36 -1.27 11.10 -48.48
N PRO A 37 -1.05 10.58 -47.25
CA PRO A 37 -1.05 9.13 -46.99
C PRO A 37 -2.36 8.43 -47.33
N ALA A 38 -3.49 9.13 -47.24
CA ALA A 38 -4.80 8.55 -47.52
C ALA A 38 -5.17 8.56 -49.01
N CYS A 39 -5.15 9.72 -49.66
CA CYS A 39 -5.63 9.86 -51.04
C CYS A 39 -4.51 9.90 -52.09
N ARG A 40 -3.24 9.92 -51.65
CA ARG A 40 -2.04 9.99 -52.50
C ARG A 40 -1.99 11.19 -53.44
N GLN A 41 -2.80 12.22 -53.17
CA GLN A 41 -2.78 13.49 -53.90
C GLN A 41 -1.76 14.45 -53.28
N PRO A 42 -1.12 15.32 -54.08
CA PRO A 42 -0.25 16.37 -53.54
C PRO A 42 -1.06 17.32 -52.66
N TYR A 43 -0.44 17.78 -51.58
CA TYR A 43 -1.06 18.79 -50.71
C TYR A 43 -1.24 20.12 -51.47
N PRO A 44 -2.38 20.82 -51.32
CA PRO A 44 -2.60 22.12 -51.94
C PRO A 44 -1.64 23.18 -51.38
N GLU A 45 -1.20 24.15 -52.21
CA GLU A 45 -0.23 25.19 -51.81
C GLU A 45 -0.72 26.04 -50.62
N ASN A 46 -2.03 26.27 -50.53
CA ASN A 46 -2.68 26.83 -49.37
C ASN A 46 -3.47 25.73 -48.63
N PRO A 47 -3.12 25.38 -47.37
CA PRO A 47 -3.82 24.34 -46.62
C PRO A 47 -5.31 24.70 -46.46
N VAL A 48 -6.17 23.77 -46.86
CA VAL A 48 -7.59 24.02 -47.18
C VAL A 48 -8.47 24.28 -45.95
N ASN A 49 -8.02 23.98 -44.74
CA ASN A 49 -8.75 24.37 -43.55
C ASN A 49 -7.77 24.52 -42.38
N PHE A 50 -7.23 25.73 -42.20
CA PHE A 50 -6.64 26.13 -40.93
C PHE A 50 -7.73 26.88 -40.16
N LYS A 51 -8.46 26.15 -39.31
CA LYS A 51 -9.21 26.78 -38.23
C LYS A 51 -8.35 26.65 -36.98
N PRO A 52 -7.49 27.65 -36.67
CA PRO A 52 -6.87 27.65 -35.36
C PRO A 52 -7.99 27.61 -34.33
N LEU A 53 -7.91 26.70 -33.37
CA LEU A 53 -8.80 26.71 -32.22
C LEU A 53 -8.87 28.14 -31.71
N SER A 54 -10.08 28.69 -31.60
CA SER A 54 -10.21 30.06 -31.15
C SER A 54 -9.61 30.17 -29.74
N ALA A 55 -9.14 31.37 -29.35
CA ALA A 55 -8.66 31.57 -27.99
C ALA A 55 -9.70 31.11 -26.94
N SER A 56 -11.00 31.18 -27.29
CA SER A 56 -12.11 30.63 -26.50
C SER A 56 -12.09 29.11 -26.40
N ASP A 57 -11.83 28.39 -27.50
CA ASP A 57 -11.81 26.92 -27.50
C ASP A 57 -10.59 26.36 -26.77
N VAL A 58 -9.41 26.99 -26.93
CA VAL A 58 -8.21 26.64 -26.15
C VAL A 58 -8.44 26.88 -24.65
N GLN A 59 -9.11 27.98 -24.27
CA GLN A 59 -9.48 28.26 -22.88
C GLN A 59 -10.48 27.24 -22.33
N LYS A 60 -11.47 26.81 -23.12
CA LYS A 60 -12.42 25.75 -22.74
C LYS A 60 -11.71 24.42 -22.52
N ILE A 61 -10.83 23.98 -23.42
CA ILE A 61 -10.08 22.73 -23.27
C ILE A 61 -9.19 22.76 -22.02
N LYS A 62 -8.51 23.89 -21.75
CA LYS A 62 -7.70 24.07 -20.54
C LYS A 62 -8.56 24.05 -19.27
N SER A 63 -9.72 24.71 -19.27
CA SER A 63 -10.62 24.77 -18.12
C SER A 63 -11.26 23.40 -17.85
N GLU A 64 -11.68 22.67 -18.88
CA GLU A 64 -12.20 21.30 -18.79
C GLU A 64 -11.15 20.32 -18.27
N LYS A 65 -9.90 20.37 -18.77
CA LYS A 65 -8.80 19.55 -18.23
C LYS A 65 -8.55 19.85 -16.74
N LYS A 66 -8.56 21.14 -16.36
CA LYS A 66 -8.39 21.56 -14.96
C LYS A 66 -9.57 21.09 -14.08
N GLN A 67 -10.81 21.23 -14.55
CA GLN A 67 -12.01 20.77 -13.86
C GLN A 67 -12.01 19.25 -13.70
N LYS A 68 -11.68 18.48 -14.75
CA LYS A 68 -11.60 17.02 -14.70
C LYS A 68 -10.54 16.56 -13.71
N GLN A 69 -9.38 17.21 -13.69
CA GLN A 69 -8.34 16.93 -12.69
C GLN A 69 -8.78 17.29 -11.27
N GLN A 70 -9.50 18.39 -11.08
CA GLN A 70 -10.06 18.79 -9.79
C GLN A 70 -11.13 17.80 -9.30
N GLN A 71 -12.02 17.34 -10.18
CA GLN A 71 -13.03 16.33 -9.85
C GLN A 71 -12.39 14.99 -9.44
N LEU A 72 -11.34 14.55 -10.14
CA LEU A 72 -10.58 13.35 -9.77
C LEU A 72 -9.95 13.49 -8.38
N ARG A 73 -9.37 14.65 -8.06
CA ARG A 73 -8.81 14.93 -6.73
C ARG A 73 -9.89 14.90 -5.64
N ILE A 74 -11.07 15.46 -5.89
CA ILE A 74 -12.19 15.44 -4.94
C ILE A 74 -12.67 14.01 -4.70
N LYS A 75 -12.94 13.23 -5.76
CA LYS A 75 -13.34 11.82 -5.64
C LYS A 75 -12.31 10.99 -4.86
N MET A 76 -11.01 11.14 -5.18
CA MET A 76 -9.95 10.46 -4.43
C MET A 76 -9.87 10.90 -2.96
N SER A 77 -10.20 12.15 -2.66
CA SER A 77 -10.24 12.64 -1.28
C SER A 77 -11.43 12.04 -0.51
N GLU A 78 -12.60 11.91 -1.14
CA GLU A 78 -13.78 11.29 -0.53
C GLU A 78 -13.56 9.81 -0.26
N SER A 79 -13.03 9.06 -1.22
CA SER A 79 -12.67 7.64 -1.01
C SER A 79 -11.70 7.47 0.15
N ARG A 80 -10.75 8.40 0.34
CA ARG A 80 -9.81 8.36 1.47
C ARG A 80 -10.44 8.69 2.81
N LYS A 81 -11.48 9.54 2.87
CA LYS A 81 -12.19 9.83 4.14
C LYS A 81 -12.82 8.57 4.74
N HIS A 82 -13.33 7.68 3.89
CA HIS A 82 -13.89 6.40 4.34
C HIS A 82 -12.85 5.50 5.04
N LEU A 83 -11.56 5.64 4.72
CA LEU A 83 -10.50 4.84 5.36
C LEU A 83 -10.35 5.14 6.86
N SER A 84 -10.86 6.28 7.35
CA SER A 84 -10.79 6.62 8.78
C SER A 84 -11.55 5.66 9.70
N SER A 85 -12.56 4.94 9.18
CA SER A 85 -13.33 3.94 9.94
C SER A 85 -12.69 2.56 9.97
N TYR A 86 -11.61 2.35 9.19
CA TYR A 86 -10.92 1.08 9.10
C TYR A 86 -9.72 1.02 10.05
N ARG A 87 -9.50 -0.19 10.59
CA ARG A 87 -8.26 -0.63 11.20
C ARG A 87 -7.59 -1.62 10.26
N VAL A 88 -6.30 -1.46 10.04
CA VAL A 88 -5.55 -2.34 9.15
C VAL A 88 -4.66 -3.24 9.98
N LEU A 89 -4.84 -4.55 9.82
CA LEU A 89 -4.05 -5.58 10.47
C LEU A 89 -2.67 -5.69 9.81
N GLN A 90 -1.62 -5.76 10.63
CA GLN A 90 -0.23 -5.76 10.18
C GLN A 90 0.41 -7.11 10.50
N LYS A 91 0.74 -7.89 9.47
CA LYS A 91 1.20 -9.29 9.59
C LYS A 91 2.51 -9.44 10.39
N ASN A 92 3.35 -8.40 10.43
CA ASN A 92 4.63 -8.39 11.14
C ASN A 92 4.59 -7.61 12.47
N LEU A 93 3.42 -7.18 12.92
CA LEU A 93 3.23 -6.41 14.14
C LEU A 93 2.56 -7.29 15.18
N VAL A 94 3.21 -7.51 16.32
CA VAL A 94 2.63 -8.21 17.46
C VAL A 94 2.11 -7.18 18.46
N TYR A 95 0.83 -7.29 18.82
CA TYR A 95 0.22 -6.56 19.91
C TYR A 95 0.14 -7.46 21.14
N VAL A 96 0.67 -6.96 22.26
CA VAL A 96 0.76 -7.70 23.52
C VAL A 96 0.03 -6.91 24.60
N VAL A 97 -0.77 -7.60 25.41
CA VAL A 97 -1.48 -7.02 26.55
C VAL A 97 -1.25 -7.82 27.82
N GLY A 98 -1.33 -7.15 28.96
CA GLY A 98 -1.15 -7.77 30.27
C GLY A 98 0.30 -7.79 30.76
N LEU A 99 1.19 -7.01 30.15
CA LEU A 99 2.58 -6.91 30.60
C LEU A 99 2.64 -6.26 31.98
N SER A 100 3.60 -6.69 32.80
CA SER A 100 3.93 -5.98 34.03
C SER A 100 4.69 -4.69 33.70
N ALA A 101 4.60 -3.68 34.56
CA ALA A 101 5.37 -2.44 34.38
C ALA A 101 6.88 -2.67 34.38
N ARG A 102 7.38 -3.74 35.03
CA ARG A 102 8.82 -4.06 35.11
C ARG A 102 9.40 -4.50 33.76
N VAL A 103 8.62 -5.24 32.97
CA VAL A 103 9.06 -5.76 31.67
C VAL A 103 8.54 -4.94 30.49
N ALA A 104 7.67 -3.97 30.75
CA ALA A 104 7.13 -3.04 29.77
C ALA A 104 8.16 -1.96 29.39
N ASP A 105 9.32 -2.40 28.93
CA ASP A 105 10.43 -1.56 28.49
C ASP A 105 10.93 -2.03 27.11
N PRO A 106 11.14 -1.12 26.14
CA PRO A 106 11.58 -1.50 24.79
C PRO A 106 12.86 -2.33 24.75
N ASP A 107 13.83 -2.05 25.60
CA ASP A 107 15.13 -2.71 25.58
C ASP A 107 15.08 -4.06 26.28
N ILE A 108 14.28 -4.19 27.34
CA ILE A 108 13.98 -5.49 27.96
C ILE A 108 13.24 -6.40 26.97
N LEU A 109 12.17 -5.91 26.33
CA LEU A 109 11.37 -6.72 25.41
C LEU A 109 12.16 -7.22 24.19
N LYS A 110 13.18 -6.46 23.76
CA LYS A 110 14.08 -6.88 22.67
C LYS A 110 15.03 -8.01 23.03
N LYS A 111 15.26 -8.28 24.32
CA LYS A 111 16.23 -9.30 24.72
C LYS A 111 15.76 -10.71 24.31
N PRO A 112 16.69 -11.66 24.11
CA PRO A 112 16.36 -13.03 23.74
C PRO A 112 15.43 -13.73 24.73
N GLU A 113 15.46 -13.38 26.02
CA GLU A 113 14.60 -13.97 27.04
C GLU A 113 13.10 -13.66 26.79
N PHE A 114 12.84 -12.56 26.08
CA PHE A 114 11.50 -12.06 25.76
C PHE A 114 11.15 -12.29 24.27
N PHE A 115 11.10 -11.22 23.48
CA PHE A 115 10.70 -11.29 22.07
C PHE A 115 11.89 -11.47 21.11
N GLY A 116 13.12 -11.16 21.55
CA GLY A 116 14.31 -11.23 20.69
C GLY A 116 14.60 -12.62 20.12
N LYS A 117 14.19 -13.70 20.81
CA LYS A 117 14.41 -15.08 20.37
C LYS A 117 13.63 -15.49 19.12
N TYR A 118 12.54 -14.79 18.78
CA TYR A 118 11.70 -15.20 17.65
C TYR A 118 12.21 -14.68 16.30
N GLY A 119 12.97 -13.58 16.32
CA GLY A 119 13.51 -12.95 15.12
C GLY A 119 14.00 -11.52 15.33
N ARG A 120 14.44 -10.90 14.24
CA ARG A 120 14.96 -9.53 14.28
C ARG A 120 13.82 -8.53 14.49
N ILE A 121 13.85 -7.83 15.62
CA ILE A 121 12.90 -6.76 15.95
C ILE A 121 13.38 -5.45 15.32
N LEU A 122 12.47 -4.77 14.61
CA LEU A 122 12.69 -3.45 14.03
C LEU A 122 12.33 -2.33 15.00
N LYS A 123 11.20 -2.47 15.69
CA LYS A 123 10.65 -1.43 16.57
C LYS A 123 9.88 -2.04 17.72
N VAL A 124 9.96 -1.41 18.89
CA VAL A 124 9.11 -1.70 20.04
C VAL A 124 8.50 -0.40 20.53
N ALA A 125 7.19 -0.38 20.75
CA ALA A 125 6.49 0.72 21.40
C ALA A 125 5.64 0.19 22.54
N VAL A 126 5.74 0.81 23.71
CA VAL A 126 5.03 0.40 24.92
C VAL A 126 3.94 1.42 25.23
N GLY A 127 2.76 0.94 25.58
CA GLY A 127 1.67 1.72 26.14
C GLY A 127 1.41 1.33 27.59
N SER A 128 0.96 2.27 28.40
CA SER A 128 0.47 1.98 29.74
C SER A 128 -1.03 2.25 29.81
N SER A 129 -1.81 1.30 30.30
CA SER A 129 -3.18 1.57 30.73
C SER A 129 -3.19 1.75 32.24
N ALA A 130 -3.48 2.97 32.69
CA ALA A 130 -3.67 3.25 34.10
C ALA A 130 -4.95 2.54 34.57
N SER A 131 -4.80 1.45 35.33
CA SER A 131 -5.91 0.83 36.04
C SER A 131 -6.27 1.68 37.25
N SER A 132 -7.56 1.93 37.46
CA SER A 132 -8.11 2.62 38.64
C SER A 132 -7.91 1.87 39.96
N ASN A 133 -7.46 0.61 39.93
CA ASN A 133 -7.39 -0.28 41.08
C ASN A 133 -5.97 -0.31 41.72
N GLY A 134 -5.28 0.84 41.76
CA GLY A 134 -3.99 1.01 42.43
C GLY A 134 -2.73 0.60 41.62
N PRO A 135 -1.53 1.00 42.07
CA PRO A 135 -0.27 0.89 41.30
C PRO A 135 0.13 -0.54 40.92
N GLN A 136 -0.25 -1.54 41.71
CA GLN A 136 0.11 -2.94 41.48
C GLN A 136 -0.75 -3.65 40.41
N SER A 137 -1.89 -3.08 40.01
CA SER A 137 -2.78 -3.67 38.99
C SER A 137 -2.62 -3.05 37.60
N ALA A 138 -1.73 -2.07 37.44
CA ALA A 138 -1.44 -1.46 36.15
C ALA A 138 -0.90 -2.51 35.18
N SER A 139 -1.59 -2.66 34.04
CA SER A 139 -1.18 -3.53 32.95
C SER A 139 -0.70 -2.68 31.79
N CYS A 140 0.42 -3.08 31.21
CA CYS A 140 1.00 -2.41 30.06
C CYS A 140 0.69 -3.20 28.79
N THR A 141 0.77 -2.49 27.67
CA THR A 141 0.65 -3.04 26.33
C THR A 141 1.93 -2.79 25.55
N ALA A 142 2.22 -3.62 24.56
CA ALA A 142 3.36 -3.40 23.68
C ALA A 142 3.02 -3.74 22.23
N TYR A 143 3.71 -3.05 21.34
CA TYR A 143 3.72 -3.28 19.91
C TYR A 143 5.14 -3.66 19.51
N VAL A 144 5.33 -4.89 19.05
CA VAL A 144 6.64 -5.41 18.62
C VAL A 144 6.58 -5.65 17.11
N THR A 145 7.38 -4.89 16.36
CA THR A 145 7.45 -5.02 14.89
C THR A 145 8.65 -5.87 14.50
N TYR A 146 8.42 -6.97 13.80
CA TYR A 146 9.48 -7.84 13.28
C TYR A 146 9.86 -7.48 11.85
N ALA A 147 11.10 -7.83 11.48
CA ALA A 147 11.58 -7.74 10.10
C ALA A 147 10.86 -8.71 9.17
N ARG A 148 10.49 -9.88 9.69
CA ARG A 148 9.77 -10.93 8.97
C ARG A 148 8.44 -11.21 9.65
N TYR A 149 7.39 -11.41 8.86
CA TYR A 149 6.07 -11.67 9.42
C TYR A 149 6.00 -13.07 10.05
N GLU A 150 6.75 -14.04 9.55
CA GLU A 150 6.80 -15.40 10.11
C GLU A 150 7.34 -15.40 11.54
N ASP A 151 8.31 -14.52 11.84
CA ASP A 151 8.86 -14.33 13.18
C ASP A 151 7.79 -13.80 14.14
N ALA A 152 6.95 -12.86 13.68
CA ALA A 152 5.82 -12.34 14.44
C ALA A 152 4.78 -13.43 14.73
N LEU A 153 4.44 -14.28 13.76
CA LEU A 153 3.49 -15.37 13.95
C LEU A 153 4.03 -16.41 14.96
N ARG A 154 5.31 -16.78 14.88
CA ARG A 154 5.94 -17.67 15.88
C ARG A 154 5.94 -17.05 17.28
N ALA A 155 6.19 -15.75 17.38
CA ALA A 155 6.11 -15.03 18.65
C ALA A 155 4.69 -15.08 19.23
N ILE A 156 3.65 -14.82 18.42
CA ILE A 156 2.25 -14.89 18.86
C ILE A 156 1.91 -16.29 19.37
N GLN A 157 2.26 -17.33 18.62
CA GLN A 157 1.97 -18.72 19.01
C GLN A 157 2.60 -19.11 20.34
N ALA A 158 3.82 -18.65 20.60
CA ALA A 158 4.56 -18.99 21.81
C ALA A 158 4.19 -18.10 23.00
N VAL A 159 3.78 -16.85 22.77
CA VAL A 159 3.52 -15.86 23.83
C VAL A 159 2.04 -15.76 24.19
N ASN A 160 1.12 -16.05 23.28
CA ASN A 160 -0.30 -15.92 23.56
C ASN A 160 -0.74 -16.90 24.66
N ASN A 161 -1.25 -16.34 25.76
CA ASN A 161 -1.59 -17.05 27.02
C ASN A 161 -0.37 -17.64 27.76
N ALA A 162 0.85 -17.22 27.45
CA ALA A 162 2.04 -17.59 28.20
C ALA A 162 2.21 -16.71 29.45
N GLN A 163 2.96 -17.20 30.43
CA GLN A 163 3.31 -16.44 31.63
C GLN A 163 4.62 -15.67 31.40
N LEU A 164 4.60 -14.37 31.68
CA LEU A 164 5.72 -13.46 31.49
C LEU A 164 5.80 -12.52 32.70
N ASP A 165 6.90 -12.59 33.45
CA ASP A 165 7.06 -11.92 34.76
C ASP A 165 5.88 -12.18 35.71
N GLY A 166 5.48 -13.45 35.81
CA GLY A 166 4.40 -13.89 36.69
C GLY A 166 2.98 -13.61 36.19
N ARG A 167 2.79 -12.89 35.08
CA ARG A 167 1.47 -12.55 34.52
C ARG A 167 1.18 -13.31 33.23
N ILE A 168 -0.07 -13.74 33.06
CA ILE A 168 -0.53 -14.30 31.78
C ILE A 168 -0.70 -13.14 30.80
N VAL A 169 0.01 -13.19 29.68
CA VAL A 169 -0.10 -12.18 28.62
C VAL A 169 -0.91 -12.72 27.45
N LYS A 170 -1.58 -11.83 26.71
CA LYS A 170 -2.21 -12.18 25.44
C LYS A 170 -1.45 -11.50 24.32
N ALA A 171 -1.26 -12.24 23.23
CA ALA A 171 -0.57 -11.75 22.05
C ALA A 171 -1.42 -12.05 20.81
N SER A 172 -1.52 -11.08 19.93
CA SER A 172 -2.21 -11.18 18.64
C SER A 172 -1.51 -10.30 17.61
N LEU A 173 -1.95 -10.33 16.36
CA LEU A 173 -1.55 -9.37 15.35
C LEU A 173 -2.06 -7.98 15.72
N GLY A 174 -1.18 -7.00 15.57
CA GLY A 174 -1.48 -5.60 15.79
C GLY A 174 -2.26 -5.02 14.63
N THR A 175 -3.07 -4.01 14.95
CA THR A 175 -3.72 -3.17 13.94
C THR A 175 -3.17 -1.76 14.01
N THR A 176 -3.16 -1.07 12.88
CA THR A 176 -2.84 0.35 12.77
C THR A 176 -3.99 1.11 12.13
N LYS A 177 -3.92 2.44 12.24
CA LYS A 177 -4.83 3.36 11.57
C LYS A 177 -4.11 4.00 10.39
N TYR A 178 -4.89 4.56 9.49
CA TYR A 178 -4.37 5.47 8.46
C TYR A 178 -3.90 6.79 9.09
N CYS A 179 -2.82 7.34 8.56
CA CYS A 179 -2.28 8.61 9.01
C CYS A 179 -3.27 9.75 8.69
N SER A 180 -3.47 10.67 9.63
CA SER A 180 -4.36 11.82 9.44
C SER A 180 -3.92 12.76 8.30
N SER A 181 -2.61 12.83 8.01
CA SER A 181 -2.09 13.62 6.87
C SER A 181 -2.40 12.92 5.55
N PHE A 182 -2.21 11.61 5.47
CA PHE A 182 -2.58 10.79 4.32
C PHE A 182 -4.09 10.87 4.01
N LEU A 183 -4.93 10.77 5.04
CA LEU A 183 -6.39 10.92 4.91
C LEU A 183 -6.80 12.30 4.37
N ARG A 184 -6.01 13.34 4.66
CA ARG A 184 -6.22 14.72 4.17
C ARG A 184 -5.50 15.02 2.85
N SER A 185 -4.91 14.01 2.21
CA SER A 185 -4.11 14.19 0.98
C SER A 185 -2.91 15.14 1.16
N GLN A 186 -2.34 15.18 2.36
CA GLN A 186 -1.19 16.02 2.70
C GLN A 186 0.06 15.18 2.96
N PRO A 187 1.26 15.69 2.64
CA PRO A 187 2.51 15.02 2.99
C PRO A 187 2.62 14.86 4.52
N CYS A 188 3.12 13.70 4.95
CA CYS A 188 3.41 13.47 6.37
C CYS A 188 4.86 13.84 6.67
N HIS A 189 5.06 14.80 7.57
CA HIS A 189 6.40 15.23 7.99
C HIS A 189 6.92 14.50 9.23
N LYS A 190 6.18 13.51 9.75
CA LYS A 190 6.60 12.74 10.92
C LYS A 190 7.63 11.68 10.49
N PRO A 191 8.90 11.79 10.89
CA PRO A 191 9.87 10.72 10.63
C PRO A 191 9.38 9.44 11.30
N GLU A 192 9.43 8.33 10.57
CA GLU A 192 8.96 7.02 11.03
C GLU A 192 7.51 7.01 11.57
N CYS A 193 6.60 7.67 10.84
CA CYS A 193 5.17 7.64 11.15
C CYS A 193 4.68 6.19 11.34
N MET A 194 4.03 5.93 12.47
CA MET A 194 3.53 4.59 12.84
C MET A 194 2.20 4.22 12.15
N TYR A 195 1.65 5.15 11.37
CA TYR A 195 0.36 5.03 10.70
C TYR A 195 0.55 4.85 9.19
N LEU A 196 -0.43 4.24 8.54
CA LEU A 196 -0.34 3.91 7.11
C LEU A 196 -0.45 5.15 6.23
N HIS A 197 0.39 5.15 5.19
CA HIS A 197 0.43 6.17 4.13
C HIS A 197 0.02 5.63 2.76
N ASP A 198 -0.44 4.37 2.70
CA ASP A 198 -0.91 3.71 1.49
C ASP A 198 -2.18 2.93 1.80
N VAL A 199 -3.05 2.79 0.81
CA VAL A 199 -4.30 2.01 0.93
C VAL A 199 -3.94 0.53 1.07
N ALA A 200 -4.39 -0.08 2.17
CA ALA A 200 -4.16 -1.49 2.42
C ALA A 200 -5.18 -2.38 1.71
N ASP A 201 -4.82 -3.64 1.52
CA ASP A 201 -5.72 -4.63 0.93
C ASP A 201 -6.98 -4.82 1.77
N ASN A 202 -8.09 -5.13 1.10
CA ASN A 202 -9.37 -5.33 1.75
C ASN A 202 -9.32 -6.52 2.75
N GLU A 203 -8.52 -7.56 2.45
CA GLU A 203 -8.38 -8.75 3.29
C GLU A 203 -7.84 -8.49 4.71
N VAL A 204 -7.08 -7.40 4.89
CA VAL A 204 -6.48 -7.01 6.17
C VAL A 204 -7.11 -5.73 6.73
N SER A 205 -8.14 -5.20 6.08
CA SER A 205 -8.80 -3.96 6.46
C SER A 205 -10.15 -4.26 7.10
N PHE A 206 -10.30 -3.87 8.36
CA PHE A 206 -11.46 -4.21 9.18
C PHE A 206 -12.16 -2.96 9.69
N THR A 207 -13.48 -2.87 9.51
CA THR A 207 -14.30 -1.85 10.16
C THR A 207 -14.44 -2.11 11.66
N LYS A 208 -14.98 -1.16 12.41
CA LYS A 208 -15.28 -1.35 13.84
C LYS A 208 -16.18 -2.57 14.08
N ASP A 209 -17.18 -2.79 13.22
CA ASP A 209 -18.10 -3.92 13.35
C ASP A 209 -17.41 -5.25 13.03
N ASP A 210 -16.50 -5.27 12.07
CA ASP A 210 -15.69 -6.45 11.73
C ASP A 210 -14.80 -6.86 12.90
N MET A 211 -14.27 -5.87 13.62
CA MET A 211 -13.49 -6.09 14.83
C MET A 211 -14.34 -6.72 15.93
N HIS A 212 -15.57 -6.22 16.15
CA HIS A 212 -16.50 -6.78 17.13
C HIS A 212 -16.96 -8.20 16.76
N LEU A 213 -17.16 -8.48 15.47
CA LEU A 213 -17.51 -9.81 14.95
C LEU A 213 -16.31 -10.79 14.93
N GLY A 214 -15.12 -10.36 15.32
CA GLY A 214 -13.94 -11.23 15.40
C GLY A 214 -13.30 -11.59 14.04
N ARG A 215 -13.66 -10.89 12.95
CA ARG A 215 -13.15 -11.19 11.60
C ARG A 215 -11.61 -11.11 11.50
N HIS A 216 -11.03 -10.13 12.20
CA HIS A 216 -9.58 -9.96 12.30
C HIS A 216 -8.89 -11.17 12.97
N ALA A 217 -9.50 -11.73 14.01
CA ALA A 217 -8.97 -12.90 14.72
C ALA A 217 -9.12 -14.18 13.88
N GLU A 218 -10.19 -14.29 13.08
CA GLU A 218 -10.34 -15.38 12.11
C GLU A 218 -9.25 -15.33 11.03
N TYR A 219 -8.98 -14.14 10.49
CA TYR A 219 -7.90 -13.92 9.53
C TYR A 219 -6.54 -14.31 10.11
N GLU A 220 -6.23 -13.85 11.33
CA GLU A 220 -5.00 -14.20 12.04
C GLU A 220 -4.83 -15.71 12.16
N ARG A 221 -5.87 -16.41 12.62
CA ARG A 221 -5.85 -17.87 12.78
C ARG A 221 -5.58 -18.60 11.45
N LYS A 222 -6.26 -18.19 10.37
CA LYS A 222 -6.02 -18.75 9.01
C LYS A 222 -4.59 -18.50 8.54
N LEU A 223 -4.06 -17.30 8.79
CA LEU A 223 -2.70 -16.93 8.41
C LEU A 223 -1.66 -17.78 9.16
N ILE A 224 -1.86 -17.97 10.47
CA ILE A 224 -1.01 -18.81 11.32
C ILE A 224 -1.02 -20.25 10.81
N GLU A 225 -2.20 -20.83 10.59
CA GLU A 225 -2.36 -22.21 10.11
C GLU A 225 -1.68 -22.41 8.75
N THR A 226 -1.93 -21.50 7.80
CA THR A 226 -1.33 -21.56 6.46
C THR A 226 0.20 -21.48 6.53
N THR A 227 0.74 -20.64 7.43
CA THR A 227 2.19 -20.49 7.58
C THR A 227 2.82 -21.74 8.19
N LEU A 228 2.17 -22.35 9.20
CA LEU A 228 2.63 -23.62 9.79
C LEU A 228 2.66 -24.76 8.77
N LEU A 229 1.65 -24.86 7.91
CA LEU A 229 1.59 -25.87 6.87
C LEU A 229 2.74 -25.71 5.86
N LYS A 230 3.04 -24.46 5.46
CA LYS A 230 4.18 -24.14 4.59
C LYS A 230 5.51 -24.52 5.24
N ASP A 231 5.70 -24.18 6.51
CA ASP A 231 6.92 -24.52 7.26
C ASP A 231 7.12 -26.04 7.37
N LYS A 232 6.04 -26.79 7.63
CA LYS A 232 6.09 -28.26 7.69
C LYS A 232 6.48 -28.86 6.34
N ALA A 233 5.81 -28.45 5.26
CA ALA A 233 6.11 -28.92 3.91
C ALA A 233 7.55 -28.59 3.47
N GLN A 234 8.05 -27.40 3.84
CA GLN A 234 9.42 -27.01 3.54
C GLN A 234 10.44 -27.88 4.29
N ARG A 235 10.21 -28.17 5.58
CA ARG A 235 11.07 -29.07 6.36
C ARG A 235 11.11 -30.48 5.79
N GLU A 236 9.96 -31.02 5.39
CA GLU A 236 9.87 -32.34 4.75
C GLU A 236 10.64 -32.39 3.42
N ARG A 237 10.51 -31.36 2.59
CA ARG A 237 11.28 -31.25 1.33
C ARG A 237 12.78 -31.21 1.58
N VAL A 238 13.24 -30.40 2.54
CA VAL A 238 14.67 -30.30 2.88
C VAL A 238 15.20 -31.63 3.38
N PHE A 239 14.44 -32.33 4.23
CA PHE A 239 14.80 -33.65 4.73
C PHE A 239 14.93 -34.68 3.60
N LEU A 240 13.98 -34.71 2.66
CA LEU A 240 14.02 -35.58 1.49
C LEU A 240 15.25 -35.33 0.60
N ILE A 241 15.56 -34.05 0.34
CA ILE A 241 16.76 -33.67 -0.45
C ILE A 241 18.04 -34.11 0.26
N ALA A 242 18.14 -33.91 1.58
CA ALA A 242 19.30 -34.32 2.36
C ALA A 242 19.50 -35.85 2.35
N ASN A 243 18.42 -36.62 2.45
CA ASN A 243 18.48 -38.08 2.38
C ASN A 243 18.85 -38.60 0.98
N ASN A 244 18.34 -37.97 -0.09
CA ASN A 244 18.71 -38.36 -1.46
C ASN A 244 20.20 -38.09 -1.75
N ARG A 245 20.76 -37.00 -1.22
CA ARG A 245 22.22 -36.74 -1.35
C ARG A 245 23.07 -37.80 -0.64
N ARG A 246 22.64 -38.29 0.53
CA ARG A 246 23.36 -39.36 1.26
C ARG A 246 23.26 -40.74 0.60
N LYS A 247 22.26 -41.00 -0.24
CA LYS A 247 22.12 -42.26 -0.98
C LYS A 247 22.96 -42.31 -2.27
N HIS A 248 23.50 -41.17 -2.70
CA HIS A 248 24.29 -41.03 -3.93
C HIS A 248 25.73 -40.54 -3.66
N SER A 249 26.18 -40.60 -2.41
CA SER A 249 27.59 -40.46 -1.99
C SER A 249 28.04 -41.76 -1.37
#